data_AF-A0A5B0SPN3-F1
#
_entry.id   AF-A0A5B0SPN3-F1
#
_cell.length_a   1.000
_cell.length_b   1.000
_cell.length_c   1.000
_cell.angle_alpha   90.00
_cell.angle_beta   90.00
_cell.angle_gamma   90.00
#
_symmetry.space_group_name_H-M   'P 1'
#
loop_
_entity.id
_entity.type
_entity.pdbx_description
1 polymer ?
#
loop_
_entity_poly.entity_id
_entity_poly.type
_entity_poly.pdbx_seq_one_letter_code
_entity_poly.pdbx_strand_id
1 'polypeptide(L)'
;MKSKNAINPKVSTDTQLMTSSQSLNVVKTLIQTGIGVITYLRGIFPEECFTDDRIGPDRSETYDEATEGQKKPGREGRGYIRVKHINRGASKESDKVLDYLVGPKSDC
;
A
#
# COMPACT_ATOMS: atom_id res chain seq x y z
N MET A 1 -12.62 -1.13 53.68
CA MET A 1 -11.80 -0.96 52.45
C MET A 1 -12.05 -2.16 51.55
N LYS A 2 -12.74 -1.98 50.41
CA LYS A 2 -13.02 -3.06 49.45
C LYS A 2 -12.53 -2.60 48.08
N SER A 3 -11.29 -2.96 47.76
CA SER A 3 -10.73 -2.80 46.42
C SER A 3 -11.27 -3.94 45.55
N LYS A 4 -11.92 -3.62 44.43
CA LYS A 4 -12.30 -4.59 43.42
C LYS A 4 -11.71 -4.13 42.10
N ASN A 5 -10.77 -4.94 41.61
CA ASN A 5 -10.01 -4.79 40.38
C ASN A 5 -10.87 -4.39 39.18
N ALA A 6 -10.48 -3.32 38.51
CA ALA A 6 -10.89 -3.03 37.14
C ALA A 6 -10.14 -3.99 36.20
N ILE A 7 -10.86 -4.94 35.61
CA ILE A 7 -10.36 -5.75 34.49
C ILE A 7 -10.42 -4.84 33.26
N ASN A 8 -9.27 -4.28 32.89
CA ASN A 8 -9.11 -3.60 31.60
C ASN A 8 -8.84 -4.70 30.55
N PRO A 9 -9.77 -5.02 29.62
CA PRO A 9 -9.47 -5.95 28.55
C PRO A 9 -8.43 -5.30 27.65
N LYS A 10 -7.17 -5.70 27.88
CA LYS A 10 -6.03 -5.43 27.02
C LYS A 10 -6.42 -5.83 25.59
N VAL A 11 -6.38 -4.85 24.70
CA VAL A 11 -6.17 -4.93 23.25
C VAL A 11 -6.31 -6.36 22.73
N SER A 12 -7.53 -6.71 22.31
CA SER A 12 -7.72 -7.83 21.39
C SER A 12 -6.93 -7.49 20.14
N THR A 13 -5.72 -8.02 20.06
CA THR A 13 -4.99 -8.11 18.79
C THR A 13 -5.80 -9.12 17.99
N ASP A 14 -6.81 -8.60 17.29
CA ASP A 14 -7.57 -9.36 16.31
C ASP A 14 -6.52 -9.85 15.31
N THR A 15 -6.06 -11.08 15.53
CA THR A 15 -5.13 -11.74 14.64
C THR A 15 -6.01 -12.16 13.48
N GLN A 16 -6.40 -11.16 12.67
CA GLN A 16 -7.31 -11.33 11.57
C GLN A 16 -6.69 -12.45 10.74
N LEU A 17 -7.38 -13.60 10.69
CA LEU A 17 -6.91 -14.79 10.02
C LEU A 17 -6.69 -14.43 8.55
N MET A 18 -5.45 -14.06 8.20
CA MET A 18 -5.12 -13.71 6.83
C MET A 18 -5.33 -14.96 5.99
N THR A 19 -6.25 -14.86 5.05
CA THR A 19 -6.46 -15.91 4.08
C THR A 19 -5.23 -16.00 3.18
N SER A 20 -4.94 -17.20 2.65
CA SER A 20 -3.84 -17.41 1.70
C SER A 20 -3.91 -16.43 0.51
N SER A 21 -5.11 -16.11 0.04
CA SER A 21 -5.34 -15.13 -1.03
C SER A 21 -4.90 -13.71 -0.65
N GLN A 22 -5.23 -13.26 0.56
CA GLN A 22 -4.81 -11.93 1.05
C GLN A 22 -3.29 -11.86 1.19
N SER A 23 -2.66 -12.88 1.79
CA SER A 23 -1.20 -12.95 1.91
C SER A 23 -0.52 -12.93 0.53
N LEU A 24 -1.05 -13.69 -0.44
CA LEU A 24 -0.54 -13.70 -1.80
C LEU A 24 -0.64 -12.31 -2.45
N ASN A 25 -1.77 -11.61 -2.29
CA ASN A 25 -1.94 -10.27 -2.83
C ASN A 25 -0.98 -9.25 -2.21
N VAL A 26 -0.73 -9.35 -0.90
CA VAL A 26 0.26 -8.50 -0.21
C VAL A 26 1.66 -8.74 -0.79
N VAL A 27 2.08 -9.99 -0.92
CA VAL A 27 3.39 -10.35 -1.49
C VAL A 27 3.53 -9.86 -2.93
N LYS A 28 2.50 -10.07 -3.77
CA LYS A 28 2.48 -9.58 -5.16
C LYS A 28 2.66 -8.06 -5.21
N THR A 29 1.88 -7.33 -4.41
CA THR A 29 1.95 -5.88 -4.34
C THR A 29 3.33 -5.41 -3.91
N LEU A 30 3.93 -6.05 -2.90
CA LEU A 30 5.26 -5.70 -2.39
C LEU A 30 6.34 -5.91 -3.46
N ILE A 31 6.30 -7.03 -4.18
CA ILE A 31 7.27 -7.34 -5.24
C ILE A 31 7.13 -6.36 -6.40
N GLN A 32 5.91 -6.14 -6.89
CA GLN A 32 5.64 -5.21 -8.00
C GLN A 32 6.11 -3.80 -7.66
N THR A 33 5.80 -3.34 -6.45
CA THR A 33 6.19 -2.03 -5.94
C THR A 33 7.70 -1.91 -5.81
N GLY A 34 8.34 -2.90 -5.18
CA GLY A 34 9.79 -2.91 -4.99
C GLY A 34 10.53 -2.83 -6.33
N ILE A 35 10.11 -3.62 -7.33
CA ILE A 35 10.72 -3.61 -8.66
C ILE A 35 10.41 -2.31 -9.40
N GLY A 36 9.18 -1.81 -9.33
CA GLY A 36 8.80 -0.53 -9.95
C GLY A 36 9.65 0.64 -9.42
N VAL A 37 9.85 0.71 -8.10
CA VAL A 37 10.70 1.74 -7.49
C VAL A 37 12.17 1.56 -7.86
N ILE A 38 12.71 0.33 -7.83
CA ILE A 38 14.12 0.07 -8.20
C ILE A 38 14.38 0.44 -9.66
N THR A 39 13.52 0.00 -10.58
CA THR A 39 13.67 0.26 -12.02
C THR A 39 13.52 1.74 -12.36
N TYR A 40 12.65 2.47 -11.66
CA TYR A 40 12.54 3.92 -11.77
C TYR A 40 13.81 4.63 -11.27
N LEU A 41 14.26 4.36 -10.04
CA LEU A 41 15.41 5.04 -9.43
C LEU A 41 16.72 4.79 -10.18
N ARG A 42 16.83 3.66 -10.88
CA ARG A 42 18.00 3.32 -11.69
C ARG A 42 17.89 3.75 -13.15
N GLY A 43 16.75 4.32 -13.56
CA GLY A 43 16.52 4.74 -14.95
C GLY A 43 16.54 3.58 -15.93
N ILE A 44 16.06 2.40 -15.53
CA ILE A 44 16.00 1.21 -16.41
C ILE A 44 14.96 1.43 -17.52
N PHE A 45 13.87 2.13 -17.21
CA PHE A 45 12.83 2.54 -18.14
C PHE A 45 12.66 4.06 -18.11
N PRO A 46 12.18 4.68 -19.20
CA PRO A 46 11.83 6.10 -19.21
C PRO A 46 10.68 6.40 -18.26
N GLU A 47 10.54 7.65 -17.82
CA GLU A 47 9.55 8.04 -16.80
C GLU A 47 8.10 7.79 -17.24
N GLU A 48 7.81 7.88 -18.55
CA GLU A 48 6.53 7.55 -19.16
C GLU A 48 6.07 6.10 -18.94
N CYS A 49 7.01 5.19 -18.62
CA CYS A 49 6.70 3.82 -18.26
C CYS A 49 6.13 3.68 -16.84
N PHE A 50 6.05 4.75 -16.06
CA PHE A 50 5.63 4.69 -14.67
C PHE A 50 4.40 5.53 -14.35
N THR A 51 3.65 5.11 -13.35
CA THR A 51 2.60 5.89 -12.70
C THR A 51 2.91 6.08 -11.22
N ASP A 52 2.49 7.23 -10.68
CA ASP A 52 2.57 7.49 -9.25
C ASP A 52 1.39 6.84 -8.53
N ASP A 53 1.70 6.05 -7.51
CA ASP A 53 0.70 5.41 -6.64
C ASP A 53 1.06 5.58 -5.17
N ARG A 54 0.15 5.20 -4.27
CA ARG A 54 0.30 5.34 -2.83
C ARG A 54 -0.13 4.06 -2.12
N ILE A 55 0.76 3.53 -1.29
CA ILE A 55 0.46 2.40 -0.42
C ILE A 55 0.36 2.89 1.01
N GLY A 56 -0.76 2.64 1.67
CA GLY A 56 -0.95 2.97 3.07
C GLY A 56 -2.20 2.29 3.64
N PRO A 57 -2.47 2.48 4.93
CA PRO A 57 -3.65 1.92 5.56
C PRO A 57 -4.91 2.47 4.88
N ASP A 58 -5.86 1.59 4.58
CA ASP A 58 -7.16 1.94 4.04
C ASP A 58 -7.99 2.59 5.17
N ARG A 59 -7.69 3.85 5.47
CA ARG A 59 -8.52 4.65 6.37
C ARG A 59 -9.74 5.08 5.57
N SER A 60 -10.73 4.21 5.44
CA SER A 60 -12.08 4.69 5.19
C SER A 60 -12.47 5.55 6.38
N GLU A 61 -12.37 6.87 6.22
CA GLU A 61 -13.06 7.92 6.98
C GLU A 61 -13.45 7.52 8.42
N THR A 62 -12.47 7.44 9.33
CA THR A 62 -12.81 7.76 10.72
C THR A 62 -12.83 9.28 10.77
N TYR A 63 -14.03 9.84 10.63
CA TYR A 63 -14.29 11.23 11.02
C TYR A 63 -13.90 11.35 12.49
N ASP A 64 -12.66 11.76 12.75
CA ASP A 64 -12.34 12.41 14.01
C ASP A 64 -13.13 13.73 13.96
N GLU A 65 -14.21 13.78 14.72
CA GLU A 65 -15.00 14.97 15.00
C GLU A 65 -14.04 16.07 15.49
N ALA A 66 -13.56 16.88 14.55
CA ALA A 66 -12.62 17.94 14.83
C ALA A 66 -13.39 19.05 15.55
N THR A 67 -13.19 19.11 16.86
CA THR A 67 -13.49 20.30 17.66
C THR A 67 -12.86 21.52 16.96
N GLU A 68 -13.69 22.52 16.71
CA GLU A 68 -13.38 23.67 15.89
C GLU A 68 -12.10 24.40 16.30
N GLY A 69 -11.35 24.85 15.28
CA GLY A 69 -10.47 26.01 15.43
C GLY A 69 -8.99 25.70 15.64
N GLN A 70 -8.32 25.11 14.64
CA GLN A 70 -6.92 25.45 14.31
C GLN A 70 -6.53 24.85 12.96
N LYS A 71 -6.59 25.67 11.88
CA LYS A 71 -5.99 25.31 10.59
C LYS A 71 -4.46 25.35 10.73
N LYS A 72 -3.85 24.22 11.10
CA LYS A 72 -2.41 24.01 10.95
C LYS A 72 -2.13 23.51 9.54
N PRO A 73 -1.24 24.15 8.75
CA PRO A 73 -0.81 23.57 7.49
C PRO A 73 0.15 22.42 7.83
N GLY A 74 -0.18 21.19 7.46
CA GLY A 74 0.73 20.05 7.60
C GLY A 74 0.17 18.90 8.41
N ARG A 75 -0.81 18.19 7.84
CA ARG A 75 -1.09 16.80 8.25
C ARG A 75 -1.78 15.96 7.17
N GLU A 76 -1.61 16.28 5.90
CA GLU A 76 -1.89 15.31 4.84
C GLU A 76 -0.74 14.29 4.82
N GLY A 77 -1.01 13.01 5.10
CA GLY A 77 -0.08 11.94 4.73
C GLY A 77 0.67 11.17 5.82
N ARG A 78 0.29 11.22 7.10
CA ARG A 78 0.83 10.26 8.09
C ARG A 78 0.24 8.86 7.87
N GLY A 79 0.85 8.09 6.97
CA GLY A 79 0.57 6.66 6.77
C GLY A 79 0.76 6.14 5.34
N TYR A 80 0.89 7.01 4.35
CA TYR A 80 1.01 6.61 2.95
C TYR A 80 2.45 6.75 2.44
N ILE A 81 2.89 5.74 1.70
CA ILE A 81 4.18 5.67 1.02
C ILE A 81 3.91 5.91 -0.46
N ARG A 82 4.56 6.92 -1.05
CA ARG A 82 4.51 7.16 -2.50
C ARG A 82 5.39 6.15 -3.20
N VAL A 83 4.89 5.55 -4.27
CA VAL A 83 5.57 4.50 -5.02
C VAL A 83 5.43 4.75 -6.52
N LYS A 84 6.29 4.08 -7.30
CA LYS A 84 6.21 4.06 -8.76
C LYS A 84 5.84 2.66 -9.21
N HIS A 85 4.78 2.55 -10.02
CA HIS A 85 4.39 1.31 -10.66
C HIS A 85 4.69 1.34 -12.14
N ILE A 86 5.09 0.20 -12.69
CA ILE A 86 5.36 0.04 -14.11
C ILE A 86 4.02 -0.14 -14.84
N ASN A 87 3.81 0.64 -15.89
CA ASN A 87 2.62 0.59 -16.72
C ASN A 87 2.74 -0.54 -17.75
N ARG A 88 1.68 -1.34 -17.89
CA ARG A 88 1.57 -2.26 -19.03
C ARG A 88 1.33 -1.49 -20.32
N GLY A 89 1.93 -1.94 -21.42
CA GLY A 89 1.83 -1.34 -22.75
C GLY A 89 2.71 -0.12 -22.96
N ALA A 90 3.49 0.31 -21.96
CA ALA A 90 4.38 1.46 -22.11
C ALA A 90 5.63 1.12 -22.92
N SER A 91 6.17 -0.10 -22.78
CA SER A 91 7.24 -0.63 -23.62
C SER A 91 7.18 -2.16 -23.66
N LYS A 92 7.77 -2.77 -24.69
CA LYS A 92 7.84 -4.23 -24.80
C LYS A 92 8.69 -4.83 -23.68
N GLU A 93 9.73 -4.11 -23.27
CA GLU A 93 10.68 -4.50 -22.23
C GLU A 93 10.03 -4.43 -20.84
N SER A 94 9.28 -3.36 -20.56
CA SER A 94 8.53 -3.22 -19.31
C SER A 94 7.41 -4.25 -19.20
N ASP A 95 6.75 -4.58 -20.31
CA ASP A 95 5.74 -5.64 -20.37
C ASP A 95 6.32 -7.01 -20.05
N LYS A 96 7.50 -7.35 -20.60
CA LYS A 96 8.19 -8.60 -20.27
C LYS A 96 8.49 -8.70 -18.77
N VAL A 97 8.96 -7.63 -18.14
CA VAL A 97 9.19 -7.61 -16.69
C VAL A 97 7.89 -7.90 -15.95
N LEU A 98 6.79 -7.24 -16.33
CA LEU A 98 5.49 -7.48 -15.72
C LEU A 98 4.99 -8.91 -15.97
N ASP A 99 5.27 -9.52 -17.11
CA ASP A 99 4.91 -10.91 -17.37
C ASP A 99 5.63 -11.88 -16.42
N TYR A 100 6.89 -11.61 -16.06
CA TYR A 100 7.58 -12.40 -15.04
C TYR A 100 7.01 -12.21 -13.62
N LEU A 101 6.51 -11.02 -13.30
CA LEU A 101 6.05 -10.70 -11.93
C LEU A 101 4.59 -11.08 -11.66
N VAL A 102 3.74 -10.91 -12.66
CA VAL A 102 2.28 -11.04 -12.50
C VAL A 102 1.70 -12.15 -13.37
N GLY A 103 2.52 -12.74 -14.23
CA GLY A 103 2.10 -13.64 -15.29
C GLY A 103 1.77 -12.89 -16.59
N PRO A 104 1.77 -13.60 -17.74
CA PRO A 104 1.36 -13.03 -19.01
C PRO A 104 -0.08 -12.55 -18.96
N LYS A 105 -0.41 -11.52 -19.76
CA LYS A 105 -1.82 -11.19 -20.01
C LYS A 105 -2.50 -12.42 -20.62
N SER A 106 -3.50 -12.95 -19.93
CA SER A 106 -4.47 -13.85 -20.54
C SER A 106 -5.27 -13.02 -21.52
N ASP A 107 -4.94 -13.07 -22.81
CA ASP A 107 -5.78 -12.50 -23.86
C ASP A 107 -7.09 -13.31 -23.87
N CYS A 108 -8.18 -12.69 -23.41
CA CYS A 108 -9.54 -13.20 -23.55
C CYS A 108 -10.25 -12.43 -24.66
#